data_AF-C5RA96-F1
#
_entry.id   AF-C5RA96-F1
#
_cell.length_a   1.000
_cell.length_b   1.000
_cell.length_c   1.000
_cell.angle_alpha   90.00
_cell.angle_beta   90.00
_cell.angle_gamma   90.00
#
_symmetry.space_group_name_H-M   'P 1'
#
loop_
_entity.id
_entity.type
_entity.pdbx_description
1 polymer ?
#
loop_
_entity_poly.entity_id
_entity_poly.type
_entity_poly.pdbx_seq_one_letter_code
_entity_poly.pdbx_strand_id
1 'polypeptide(L)' 'MPKPIKPGTDNQRPGHYVEVGPRGGEVSGGHDANIDRGDRLPPTSKPGNGWRRE' A
#
# COMPACT_ATOMS: atom_id res chain seq x y z
N MET A 1 11.01 -0.46 11.04
CA MET A 1 9.64 -0.51 10.48
C MET A 1 9.64 -1.45 9.29
N PRO A 2 8.60 -2.28 9.07
CA PRO A 2 8.53 -3.14 7.91
C PRO A 2 8.56 -2.31 6.63
N LYS A 3 9.18 -2.86 5.58
CA LYS A 3 9.32 -2.20 4.28
C LYS A 3 7.92 -2.06 3.63
N PRO A 4 7.61 -0.94 2.97
CA PRO A 4 6.36 -0.77 2.23
C PRO A 4 6.14 -1.91 1.23
N ILE A 5 4.89 -2.39 1.14
CA ILE A 5 4.48 -3.41 0.17
C ILE A 5 4.36 -2.73 -1.20
N LYS A 6 4.88 -3.36 -2.25
CA LYS A 6 4.84 -2.75 -3.58
C LYS A 6 3.40 -2.71 -4.12
N PRO A 7 3.02 -1.67 -4.86
CA PRO A 7 1.79 -1.72 -5.64
C PRO A 7 1.82 -2.93 -6.58
N GLY A 8 0.65 -3.47 -6.89
CA GLY A 8 0.54 -4.64 -7.74
C GLY A 8 0.85 -5.98 -7.06
N THR A 9 1.21 -5.98 -5.77
CA THR A 9 1.36 -7.22 -5.01
C THR A 9 -0.01 -7.85 -4.79
N ASP A 10 -0.14 -9.10 -5.17
CA ASP A 10 -1.32 -9.94 -5.02
C ASP A 10 -1.30 -10.71 -3.69
N ASN A 11 -2.42 -11.39 -3.40
CA ASN A 11 -2.56 -12.32 -2.28
C ASN A 11 -2.18 -11.70 -0.92
N GLN A 12 -2.36 -10.39 -0.79
CA GLN A 12 -2.21 -9.69 0.46
C GLN A 12 -3.38 -10.02 1.39
N ARG A 13 -3.18 -9.77 2.69
CA ARG A 13 -4.26 -10.01 3.65
C ARG A 13 -5.39 -9.02 3.36
N PRO A 14 -6.65 -9.47 3.39
CA PRO A 14 -7.76 -8.54 3.26
C PRO A 14 -7.74 -7.50 4.39
N GLY A 15 -8.14 -6.29 4.08
CA GLY A 15 -8.22 -5.17 5.01
C GLY A 15 -7.76 -3.84 4.43
N HIS A 16 -7.58 -2.87 5.32
CA HIS A 16 -7.23 -1.50 4.99
C HIS A 16 -5.72 -1.29 4.84
N TYR A 17 -5.33 -0.65 3.75
CA TYR A 17 -3.96 -0.30 3.41
C TYR A 17 -3.87 1.19 3.14
N VAL A 18 -2.82 1.82 3.67
CA VAL A 18 -2.52 3.22 3.44
C VAL A 18 -1.23 3.37 2.64
N GLU A 19 -1.21 4.30 1.71
CA GLU A 19 -0.03 4.62 0.92
C GLU A 19 1.04 5.26 1.81
N VAL A 20 2.25 4.74 1.70
CA VAL A 20 3.43 5.23 2.41
C VAL A 20 4.58 5.45 1.43
N GLY A 21 5.46 6.38 1.75
CA GLY A 21 6.63 6.69 0.93
C GLY A 21 7.62 5.51 0.89
N PRO A 22 8.69 5.61 0.08
CA PRO A 22 9.67 4.52 -0.11
C PRO A 22 10.34 4.01 1.17
N ARG A 23 10.31 4.83 2.22
CA ARG A 23 10.88 4.55 3.55
C ARG A 23 9.83 4.28 4.63
N GLY A 24 8.55 4.17 4.28
CA GLY A 24 7.45 3.91 5.22
C GLY A 24 6.93 5.15 5.97
N GLY A 25 7.31 6.35 5.53
CA GLY A 25 6.74 7.60 6.02
C GLY A 25 5.36 7.86 5.41
N GLU A 26 4.55 8.66 6.08
CA GLU A 26 3.22 9.05 5.58
C GLU A 26 3.34 9.90 4.31
N VAL A 27 2.43 9.66 3.35
CA VAL A 27 2.30 10.47 2.15
C VAL A 27 1.13 11.42 2.38
N SER A 28 1.40 12.73 2.39
CA SER A 28 0.33 13.73 2.46
C SER A 28 -0.55 13.63 1.24
N GLY A 29 -1.85 13.37 1.45
CA GLY A 29 -2.81 13.08 0.38
C GLY A 29 -2.56 11.75 -0.35
N GLY A 30 -1.90 10.79 0.30
CA GLY A 30 -1.72 9.43 -0.23
C GLY A 30 -3.03 8.67 -0.33
N HIS A 31 -3.07 7.64 -1.17
CA HIS A 31 -4.25 6.82 -1.32
C HIS A 31 -4.47 5.87 -0.14
N ASP A 32 -5.73 5.56 0.11
CA ASP A 32 -6.18 4.42 0.90
C ASP A 32 -6.74 3.33 -0.01
N ALA A 33 -6.59 2.07 0.40
CA ALA A 33 -7.08 0.91 -0.33
C ALA A 33 -7.59 -0.14 0.63
N ASN A 34 -8.86 -0.49 0.52
CA ASN A 34 -9.39 -1.69 1.15
C ASN A 34 -9.39 -2.83 0.12
N ILE A 35 -8.64 -3.89 0.40
CA ILE A 35 -8.55 -5.06 -0.49
C ILE A 35 -9.18 -6.29 0.15
N ASP A 36 -9.75 -7.18 -0.66
CA ASP A 36 -10.26 -8.47 -0.23
C ASP A 36 -9.30 -9.62 -0.56
N ARG A 37 -9.64 -10.85 -0.15
CA ARG A 37 -8.80 -12.02 -0.40
C ARG A 37 -8.73 -12.30 -1.90
N GLY A 38 -7.52 -12.30 -2.45
CA GLY A 38 -7.28 -12.53 -3.88
C GLY A 38 -7.16 -11.24 -4.68
N ASP A 39 -7.45 -10.09 -4.07
CA ASP A 39 -7.22 -8.79 -4.68
C ASP A 39 -5.73 -8.44 -4.72
N ARG A 40 -5.44 -7.49 -5.61
CA ARG A 40 -4.13 -6.90 -5.81
C ARG A 40 -4.14 -5.48 -5.26
N LEU A 41 -3.05 -5.10 -4.59
CA LEU A 41 -2.86 -3.72 -4.15
C LEU A 41 -2.84 -2.75 -5.35
N PRO A 42 -3.63 -1.66 -5.31
CA PRO A 42 -3.70 -0.71 -6.42
C PRO A 42 -2.36 0.02 -6.63
N PRO A 43 -2.18 0.69 -7.79
CA PRO A 43 -1.04 1.58 -7.99
C PRO A 43 -1.03 2.71 -6.96
N THR A 44 0.15 3.16 -6.57
CA THR A 44 0.36 4.30 -5.67
C THR A 44 0.42 5.62 -6.43
N SER A 45 0.22 6.76 -5.77
CA SER A 45 0.24 8.08 -6.42
C SER A 45 1.57 8.40 -7.09
N LYS A 46 2.69 7.92 -6.53
CA LYS A 46 4.04 8.16 -7.06
C LYS A 46 4.87 6.87 -7.17
N PRO A 47 5.76 6.77 -8.17
CA PRO A 47 6.74 5.70 -8.25
C PRO A 47 7.62 5.65 -6.99
N GLY A 48 7.80 4.44 -6.46
CA GLY A 48 8.61 4.20 -5.26
C GLY A 48 7.84 4.23 -3.95
N ASN A 49 6.61 4.75 -3.94
CA ASN A 49 5.70 4.57 -2.82
C ASN A 49 5.26 3.11 -2.73
N GLY A 50 4.70 2.73 -1.58
CA GLY A 50 4.13 1.42 -1.35
C GLY A 50 2.96 1.50 -0.37
N TRP A 51 2.55 0.35 0.10
CA TRP A 51 1.39 0.19 0.98
C TRP A 51 1.83 -0.31 2.35
N ARG A 52 1.20 0.22 3.38
CA ARG A 52 1.29 -0.28 4.75
C ARG A 52 -0.10 -0.67 5.18
N ARG A 53 -0.26 -1.89 5.70
CA ARG A 53 -1.51 -2.26 6.35
C ARG A 53 -1.65 -1.46 7.64
N GLU A 54 -2.80 -0.84 7.82
CA GLU A 54 -3.16 -0.20 9.08
C GLU A 54 -3.58 -1.23 10.13
#